data_AF-A0A939M0B5-F1
#
_entry.id   AF-A0A939M0B5-F1
#
_cell.length_a   1.000
_cell.length_b   1.000
_cell.length_c   1.000
_cell.angle_alpha   90.00
_cell.angle_beta   90.00
_cell.angle_gamma   90.00
#
_symmetry.space_group_name_H-M   'P 1'
#
loop_
_entity.id
_entity.type
_entity.pdbx_description
1 polymer ?
#
loop_
_entity_poly.entity_id
_entity_poly.type
_entity_poly.pdbx_seq_one_letter_code
_entity_poly.pdbx_strand_id
1 'polypeptide(L)'
;MLDAIPIAELSKHRPLESVRLSEQHDAEVKDQTGTFDVEVTEVLEPGRKRGDEYRSGAPQVTHSAFDPNLGETIATALADGIKKKAEKNYAAKPLLLVYLNISTGGKFSDEVETKINELKAQYADKFREICVLWAGKLY
;
A
#
# COMPACT_ATOMS: atom_id res chain seq x y z
N MET A 1 -6.86 8.07 10.64
CA MET A 1 -8.20 7.69 10.09
C MET A 1 -8.11 7.24 8.62
N LEU A 2 -6.99 7.46 7.92
CA LEU A 2 -6.77 7.02 6.53
C LEU A 2 -6.55 5.51 6.41
N ASP A 3 -6.07 4.86 7.48
CA ASP A 3 -5.64 3.47 7.49
C ASP A 3 -6.82 2.48 7.63
N ALA A 4 -7.97 2.98 8.08
CA ALA A 4 -9.15 2.16 8.32
C ALA A 4 -9.77 1.59 7.02
N ILE A 5 -9.67 2.31 5.89
CA ILE A 5 -10.23 1.86 4.60
C ILE A 5 -9.42 0.68 4.03
N PRO A 6 -8.08 0.77 3.89
CA PRO A 6 -7.27 -0.37 3.47
C PRO A 6 -7.47 -1.60 4.36
N ILE A 7 -7.52 -1.40 5.69
CA ILE A 7 -7.70 -2.51 6.64
C ILE A 7 -9.10 -3.14 6.50
N ALA A 8 -10.15 -2.34 6.27
CA ALA A 8 -11.47 -2.86 5.99
C ALA A 8 -11.50 -3.67 4.69
N GLU A 9 -10.77 -3.26 3.65
CA GLU A 9 -10.68 -4.03 2.42
C GLU A 9 -9.91 -5.34 2.62
N LEU A 10 -8.82 -5.33 3.40
CA LEU A 10 -8.09 -6.55 3.78
C LEU A 10 -9.03 -7.60 4.42
N SER A 11 -9.97 -7.17 5.27
CA SER A 11 -10.94 -8.07 5.91
C SER A 11 -11.91 -8.77 4.94
N LYS A 12 -12.06 -8.26 3.70
CA LYS A 12 -12.84 -8.92 2.66
C LYS A 12 -12.08 -10.06 1.98
N HIS A 13 -10.75 -10.01 2.01
CA HIS A 13 -9.88 -11.00 1.38
C HIS A 13 -9.38 -12.05 2.38
N ARG A 14 -9.36 -11.73 3.68
CA ARG A 14 -8.88 -12.61 4.73
C ARG A 14 -9.86 -12.62 5.90
N PRO A 15 -10.23 -13.80 6.45
CA PRO A 15 -11.05 -13.87 7.64
C PRO A 15 -10.27 -13.33 8.84
N LEU A 16 -10.76 -12.23 9.41
CA LEU A 16 -10.21 -11.61 10.62
C LEU A 16 -11.23 -11.76 11.76
N GLU A 17 -10.76 -12.12 12.94
CA GLU A 17 -11.60 -12.22 14.15
C GLU A 17 -11.82 -10.85 14.80
N SER A 18 -10.81 -9.98 14.77
CA SER A 18 -10.88 -8.63 15.33
C SER A 18 -9.86 -7.69 14.70
N VAL A 19 -10.20 -6.40 14.64
CA VAL A 19 -9.33 -5.31 14.21
C VAL A 19 -9.39 -4.20 15.25
N ARG A 20 -8.24 -3.70 15.70
CA ARG A 20 -8.13 -2.57 16.63
C ARG A 20 -7.11 -1.58 16.11
N LEU A 21 -7.49 -0.31 15.96
CA LEU A 21 -6.53 0.76 15.66
C LEU A 21 -5.61 0.99 16.86
N SER A 22 -4.32 1.26 16.62
CA SER A 22 -3.34 1.50 17.68
C SER A 22 -2.54 2.77 17.41
N GLU A 23 -1.79 3.25 18.40
CA GLU A 23 -0.90 4.41 18.22
C GLU A 23 0.51 4.01 17.80
N GLN A 24 0.93 2.78 18.10
CA GLN A 24 2.26 2.27 17.79
C GLN A 24 2.35 1.75 16.35
N HIS A 25 1.27 1.12 15.89
CA HIS A 25 1.05 0.59 14.55
C HIS A 25 -0.29 1.04 14.01
N ASP A 26 -0.50 0.99 12.71
CA ASP A 26 -1.76 1.44 12.12
C ASP A 26 -2.95 0.57 12.59
N ALA A 27 -2.75 -0.73 12.83
CA ALA A 27 -3.67 -1.58 13.58
C ALA A 27 -3.03 -2.82 14.21
N GLU A 28 -3.72 -3.41 15.18
CA GLU A 28 -3.54 -4.77 15.67
C GLU A 28 -4.70 -5.63 15.14
N VAL A 29 -4.37 -6.78 14.55
CA VAL A 29 -5.34 -7.69 13.94
C VAL A 29 -5.20 -9.08 14.53
N LYS A 30 -6.32 -9.76 14.71
CA LYS A 30 -6.37 -11.16 15.13
C LYS A 30 -7.00 -12.02 14.04
N ASP A 31 -6.37 -13.15 13.73
CA ASP A 31 -6.94 -14.23 12.93
C ASP A 31 -6.76 -15.58 13.62
N GLN A 32 -7.09 -16.66 12.91
CA GLN A 32 -6.98 -18.04 13.42
C GLN A 32 -5.54 -18.46 13.80
N THR A 33 -4.53 -17.75 13.28
CA THR A 33 -3.11 -18.01 13.53
C THR A 33 -2.54 -17.19 14.68
N GLY A 34 -3.29 -16.19 15.18
CA GLY A 34 -2.92 -15.35 16.31
C GLY A 34 -3.08 -13.86 16.05
N THR A 35 -2.48 -13.06 16.92
CA THR A 35 -2.46 -11.59 16.84
C THR A 35 -1.19 -11.10 16.16
N PHE A 36 -1.31 -10.10 15.29
CA PHE A 36 -0.18 -9.44 14.64
C PHE A 36 -0.48 -7.97 14.33
N ASP A 37 0.58 -7.18 14.26
CA ASP A 37 0.51 -5.77 13.91
C ASP A 37 0.40 -5.58 12.39
N VAL A 38 -0.31 -4.53 11.98
CA VAL A 38 -0.49 -4.10 10.60
C VAL A 38 0.03 -2.67 10.45
N GLU A 39 0.89 -2.46 9.48
CA GLU A 39 1.33 -1.15 9.00
C GLU A 39 0.72 -0.90 7.64
N VAL A 40 0.11 0.27 7.45
CA VAL A 40 -0.46 0.71 6.19
C VAL A 40 0.46 1.73 5.55
N THR A 41 0.64 1.62 4.24
CA THR A 41 1.25 2.68 3.44
C THR A 41 0.46 2.89 2.16
N GLU A 42 0.29 4.14 1.76
CA GLU A 42 -0.37 4.47 0.49
C GLU A 42 0.68 4.83 -0.55
N VAL A 43 0.54 4.24 -1.73
CA VAL A 43 1.29 4.64 -2.91
C VAL A 43 0.32 5.40 -3.81
N LEU A 44 0.56 6.70 -3.91
CA LEU A 44 -0.22 7.60 -4.74
C LEU A 44 0.39 7.70 -6.14
N GLU A 45 -0.46 7.99 -7.12
CA GLU A 45 0.00 8.41 -8.43
C GLU A 45 0.88 9.67 -8.32
N PRO A 46 2.04 9.73 -9.01
CA PRO A 46 2.90 10.90 -8.96
C PRO A 46 2.14 12.19 -9.29
N GLY A 47 2.26 13.20 -8.42
CA GLY A 47 1.58 14.48 -8.58
C GLY A 47 0.18 14.57 -7.94
N ARG A 48 -0.43 13.45 -7.50
CA ARG A 48 -1.66 13.52 -6.68
C ARG A 48 -1.34 13.99 -5.26
N LYS A 49 -2.14 14.93 -4.74
CA LYS A 49 -2.02 15.44 -3.37
C LYS A 49 -3.33 15.31 -2.60
N ARG A 50 -4.00 14.15 -2.70
CA ARG A 50 -5.21 13.81 -1.92
C ARG A 50 -6.31 14.88 -1.96
N GLY A 51 -6.48 15.55 -3.09
CA GLY A 51 -7.47 16.60 -3.28
C GLY A 51 -7.03 18.00 -2.82
N ASP A 52 -5.82 18.14 -2.25
CA ASP A 52 -5.21 19.45 -2.06
C ASP A 52 -4.97 20.16 -3.40
N GLU A 53 -4.84 19.39 -4.49
CA GLU A 53 -4.78 19.93 -5.86
C GLU A 53 -6.05 20.68 -6.30
N TYR A 54 -7.19 20.47 -5.63
CA TYR A 54 -8.46 21.15 -5.93
C TYR A 54 -8.77 22.31 -4.97
N ARG A 55 -7.88 22.61 -4.00
CA ARG A 55 -8.08 23.77 -3.12
C ARG A 55 -7.94 25.07 -3.91
N SER A 56 -8.74 26.08 -3.56
CA SER A 56 -8.64 27.41 -4.16
C SER A 56 -7.22 27.96 -3.98
N GLY A 57 -6.55 28.28 -5.09
CA GLY A 57 -5.15 28.75 -5.12
C GLY A 57 -4.09 27.66 -5.28
N ALA A 58 -4.47 26.38 -5.37
CA ALA A 58 -3.52 25.33 -5.72
C ALA A 58 -3.06 25.50 -7.19
N PRO A 59 -1.76 25.31 -7.49
CA PRO A 59 -1.29 25.28 -8.86
C PRO A 59 -2.02 24.16 -9.62
N GLN A 60 -2.56 24.48 -10.80
CA GLN A 60 -3.20 23.47 -11.65
C GLN A 60 -2.17 22.41 -12.02
N VAL A 61 -2.34 21.20 -11.49
CA VAL A 61 -1.57 20.05 -11.90
C VAL A 61 -2.25 19.52 -13.16
N THR A 62 -1.58 19.65 -14.31
CA THR A 62 -1.98 18.93 -15.51
C THR A 62 -1.75 17.44 -15.26
N HIS A 63 -2.82 16.70 -14.97
CA HIS A 63 -2.78 15.24 -15.00
C HIS A 63 -2.40 14.82 -16.43
N SER A 64 -1.16 14.37 -16.63
CA SER A 64 -0.81 13.70 -17.88
C SER A 64 -1.67 12.45 -17.97
N ALA A 65 -2.63 12.45 -18.91
CA ALA A 65 -3.61 11.37 -19.05
C ALA A 65 -3.01 10.02 -19.48
N PHE A 66 -1.69 9.96 -19.71
CA PHE A 66 -1.00 8.76 -20.14
C PHE A 66 0.46 8.80 -19.70
N ASP A 67 0.84 7.89 -18.80
CA ASP A 67 2.24 7.55 -18.53
C ASP A 67 2.58 6.26 -19.30
N PRO A 68 3.38 6.31 -20.37
CA PRO A 68 3.78 5.11 -21.11
C PRO A 68 4.62 4.15 -20.24
N ASN A 69 5.22 4.63 -19.15
CA ASN A 69 6.05 3.88 -18.22
C ASN A 69 5.34 3.63 -16.89
N LEU A 70 4.00 3.66 -16.88
CA LEU A 70 3.19 3.51 -15.66
C LEU A 70 3.62 2.31 -14.80
N GLY A 71 3.97 1.18 -15.41
CA GLY A 71 4.45 0.00 -14.70
C GLY A 71 5.72 0.27 -13.89
N GLU A 72 6.73 0.92 -14.49
CA GLU A 72 7.98 1.31 -13.84
C GLU A 72 7.75 2.38 -12.77
N THR A 73 6.84 3.33 -13.03
CA THR A 73 6.43 4.36 -12.08
C THR A 73 5.79 3.73 -10.83
N ILE A 74 4.85 2.80 -11.01
CA ILE A 74 4.22 2.04 -9.93
C ILE A 74 5.27 1.24 -9.15
N ALA A 75 6.14 0.53 -9.87
CA ALA A 75 7.20 -0.29 -9.30
C ALA A 75 8.14 0.53 -8.41
N THR A 76 8.57 1.69 -8.88
CA THR A 76 9.46 2.61 -8.16
C THR A 76 8.76 3.16 -6.91
N ALA A 77 7.54 3.67 -7.06
CA ALA A 77 6.80 4.25 -5.96
C ALA A 77 6.46 3.21 -4.87
N LEU A 78 6.15 1.98 -5.28
CA LEU A 78 5.96 0.84 -4.39
C LEU A 78 7.25 0.49 -3.64
N ALA A 79 8.38 0.39 -4.34
CA ALA A 79 9.67 0.10 -3.74
C ALA A 79 10.05 1.14 -2.68
N ASP A 80 9.85 2.44 -2.97
CA ASP A 80 10.10 3.52 -2.03
C ASP A 80 9.19 3.47 -0.80
N GLY A 81 7.91 3.18 -0.99
CA GLY A 81 6.94 3.04 0.10
C GLY A 81 7.30 1.89 1.05
N ILE A 82 7.66 0.74 0.49
CA ILE A 82 8.09 -0.44 1.26
C ILE A 82 9.41 -0.14 1.98
N LYS A 83 10.39 0.43 1.27
CA LYS A 83 11.70 0.77 1.83
C LYS A 83 11.58 1.69 3.05
N LYS A 84 10.80 2.77 2.95
CA LYS A 84 10.57 3.71 4.07
C LYS A 84 9.97 3.02 5.29
N LYS A 85 9.05 2.08 5.09
CA LYS A 85 8.49 1.30 6.20
C LYS A 85 9.51 0.30 6.75
N ALA A 86 10.32 -0.32 5.90
CA ALA A 86 11.36 -1.26 6.33
C ALA A 86 12.45 -0.60 7.19
N GLU A 87 12.81 0.65 6.86
CA GLU A 87 13.81 1.44 7.58
C GLU A 87 13.38 1.82 9.02
N LYS A 88 12.10 1.67 9.37
CA LYS A 88 11.62 1.88 10.75
C LYS A 88 12.08 0.81 11.74
N ASN A 89 12.60 -0.33 11.28
CA ASN A 89 13.17 -1.40 12.12
C ASN A 89 12.26 -1.80 13.30
N TYR A 90 11.03 -2.23 12.99
CA TYR A 90 10.06 -2.66 13.99
C TYR A 90 10.59 -3.77 14.89
N ALA A 91 10.21 -3.75 16.18
CA ALA A 91 10.61 -4.74 17.16
C ALA A 91 10.04 -6.14 16.86
N ALA A 92 8.78 -6.20 16.42
CA ALA A 92 8.15 -7.38 15.85
C ALA A 92 7.83 -7.11 14.38
N LYS A 93 7.87 -8.15 13.53
CA LYS A 93 7.61 -7.99 12.09
C LYS A 93 6.11 -7.78 11.85
N PRO A 94 5.65 -6.58 11.43
CA PRO A 94 4.25 -6.37 11.12
C PRO A 94 3.91 -6.97 9.75
N LEU A 95 2.63 -7.13 9.47
CA LEU A 95 2.13 -7.22 8.10
C LEU A 95 2.15 -5.81 7.50
N LEU A 96 2.77 -5.64 6.33
CA LEU A 96 2.72 -4.39 5.58
C LEU A 96 1.59 -4.45 4.56
N LEU A 97 0.58 -3.61 4.73
CA LEU A 97 -0.51 -3.43 3.78
C LEU A 97 -0.24 -2.18 2.93
N VAL A 98 0.04 -2.38 1.64
CA VAL A 98 0.25 -1.29 0.70
C VAL A 98 -1.03 -1.03 -0.09
N TYR A 99 -1.63 0.15 0.04
CA TYR A 99 -2.75 0.56 -0.80
C TYR A 99 -2.24 1.32 -2.02
N LEU A 100 -2.38 0.72 -3.21
CA LEU A 100 -2.10 1.37 -4.49
C LEU A 100 -3.30 2.21 -4.91
N ASN A 101 -3.18 3.54 -4.77
CA ASN A 101 -4.23 4.50 -5.16
C ASN A 101 -3.82 5.23 -6.44
N ILE A 102 -3.76 4.48 -7.53
CA ILE A 102 -3.34 4.95 -8.85
C ILE A 102 -4.52 4.81 -9.81
N SER A 103 -4.93 5.95 -10.38
CA SER A 103 -6.24 6.15 -11.03
C SER A 103 -6.30 5.76 -12.51
N THR A 104 -5.19 5.38 -13.11
CA THR A 104 -5.08 5.31 -14.57
C THR A 104 -5.73 4.04 -15.12
N GLY A 105 -6.46 4.18 -16.24
CA GLY A 105 -7.08 3.09 -17.01
C GLY A 105 -6.09 2.11 -17.68
N GLY A 106 -4.90 1.92 -17.11
CA GLY A 106 -3.94 0.91 -17.49
C GLY A 106 -4.31 -0.44 -16.87
N LYS A 107 -3.99 -1.52 -17.59
CA LYS A 107 -4.07 -2.87 -17.04
C LYS A 107 -2.92 -3.06 -16.05
N PHE A 108 -3.14 -3.82 -14.97
CA PHE A 108 -2.01 -4.44 -14.28
C PHE A 108 -1.27 -5.26 -15.32
N SER A 109 -0.02 -4.93 -15.56
CA SER A 109 0.83 -5.77 -16.38
C SER A 109 1.47 -6.84 -15.50
N ASP A 110 1.82 -7.96 -16.12
CA ASP A 110 2.61 -9.02 -15.49
C ASP A 110 3.95 -8.48 -14.93
N GLU A 111 4.45 -7.37 -15.48
CA GLU A 111 5.63 -6.67 -15.00
C GLU A 111 5.44 -6.07 -13.59
N VAL A 112 4.28 -5.45 -13.31
CA VAL A 112 3.97 -4.91 -11.98
C VAL A 112 3.83 -6.04 -10.97
N GLU A 113 3.17 -7.14 -11.35
CA GLU A 113 3.05 -8.32 -10.49
C GLU A 113 4.40 -8.96 -10.22
N THR A 114 5.25 -9.10 -11.24
CA THR A 114 6.63 -9.58 -11.11
C THR A 114 7.40 -8.71 -10.13
N LYS A 115 7.30 -7.37 -10.26
CA LYS A 115 7.96 -6.45 -9.34
C LYS A 115 7.45 -6.56 -7.91
N ILE A 116 6.14 -6.72 -7.71
CA ILE A 116 5.56 -6.95 -6.39
C ILE A 116 6.18 -8.20 -5.76
N ASN A 117 6.28 -9.29 -6.51
CA ASN A 117 6.88 -10.53 -6.03
C ASN A 117 8.38 -10.38 -5.71
N GLU A 118 9.13 -9.65 -6.55
CA GLU A 118 10.54 -9.32 -6.28
C GLU A 118 10.68 -8.51 -4.97
N LEU A 119 9.84 -7.49 -4.76
CA LEU A 119 9.87 -6.66 -3.56
C LEU A 119 9.46 -7.45 -2.31
N LYS A 120 8.45 -8.33 -2.44
CA LYS A 120 8.06 -9.27 -1.38
C LYS A 120 9.24 -10.14 -0.96
N ALA A 121 9.96 -10.71 -1.92
CA ALA A 121 11.13 -11.53 -1.65
C ALA A 121 12.28 -10.70 -1.03
N GLN A 122 12.53 -9.50 -1.58
CA GLN A 122 13.60 -8.60 -1.12
C GLN A 122 13.41 -8.17 0.34
N TYR A 123 12.18 -7.97 0.79
CA TYR A 123 11.86 -7.47 2.14
C TYR A 123 11.21 -8.53 3.05
N ALA A 124 11.29 -9.81 2.69
CA ALA A 124 10.70 -10.91 3.45
C ALA A 124 11.28 -11.05 4.88
N ASP A 125 12.50 -10.55 5.12
CA ASP A 125 13.10 -10.54 6.45
C ASP A 125 12.57 -9.40 7.33
N LYS A 126 11.99 -8.34 6.76
CA LYS A 126 11.53 -7.14 7.48
C LYS A 126 10.09 -7.19 7.93
N PHE A 127 9.26 -7.92 7.19
CA PHE A 127 7.83 -8.00 7.44
C PHE A 127 7.40 -9.44 7.65
N ARG A 128 6.26 -9.63 8.33
CA ARG A 128 5.60 -10.94 8.39
C ARG A 128 5.12 -11.34 7.01
N GLU A 129 4.51 -10.38 6.34
CA GLU A 129 3.90 -10.49 5.02
C GLU A 129 3.79 -9.09 4.43
N ILE A 130 3.88 -8.97 3.11
CA ILE A 130 3.54 -7.73 2.40
C ILE A 130 2.34 -8.03 1.53
N CYS A 131 1.26 -7.29 1.70
CA CYS A 131 0.04 -7.39 0.90
C CYS A 131 -0.14 -6.10 0.11
N VAL A 132 -0.39 -6.22 -1.19
CA VAL A 132 -0.62 -5.05 -2.05
C VAL A 132 -2.08 -5.02 -2.46
N LEU A 133 -2.81 -4.01 -2.02
CA LEU A 133 -4.22 -3.80 -2.34
C LEU A 133 -4.35 -2.84 -3.52
N TRP A 134 -4.95 -3.31 -4.61
CA TRP A 134 -5.20 -2.51 -5.80
C TRP A 134 -6.50 -2.90 -6.49
N ALA A 135 -7.35 -1.90 -6.79
CA ALA A 135 -8.64 -2.09 -7.46
C ALA A 135 -9.52 -3.21 -6.85
N GLY A 136 -9.51 -3.35 -5.51
CA GLY A 136 -10.28 -4.38 -4.79
C GLY A 136 -9.71 -5.80 -4.92
N LYS A 137 -8.46 -5.94 -5.34
CA LYS A 137 -7.71 -7.20 -5.34
C LYS A 137 -6.54 -7.11 -4.39
N LEU A 138 -6.22 -8.24 -3.76
CA LEU A 138 -5.06 -8.41 -2.90
C LEU A 138 -4.01 -9.23 -3.66
N TYR A 139 -2.81 -8.68 -3.77
CA TYR A 139 -1.65 -9.28 -4.39
C TYR A 139 -0.59 -9.65 -3.36
#